data_AF-A0A6C0D7T3-F1
#
_entry.id   AF-A0A6C0D7T3-F1
#
_cell.length_a   1.000
_cell.length_b   1.000
_cell.length_c   1.000
_cell.angle_alpha   90.00
_cell.angle_beta   90.00
_cell.angle_gamma   90.00
#
_symmetry.space_group_name_H-M   'P 1'
#
loop_
_entity.id
_entity.type
_entity.pdbx_description
1 polymer ?
#
loop_
_entity_poly.entity_id
_entity_poly.type
_entity_poly.pdbx_seq_one_letter_code
_entity_poly.pdbx_strand_id
1 'polypeptide(L)'
;MEENQTSKSTMDGIDEVSKKILVKCGLLMNSNEYPDEILILRDSLLNEIIYKSVENDLLELKKTLSSSSLTSLQKEANKTQKWPLLNLVRQILNVYGYKMIPIRKADGYTQDGVKKFKRYFQIVKK
;
A
#
# COMPACT_ATOMS: atom_id res chain seq x y z
N MET A 1 -23.98 11.38 -21.37
CA MET A 1 -24.51 12.15 -20.23
C MET A 1 -24.16 11.34 -19.00
N GLU A 2 -23.20 11.66 -18.14
CA GLU A 2 -22.30 12.79 -17.89
C GLU A 2 -21.04 12.14 -17.27
N GLU A 3 -19.88 12.35 -17.86
CA GLU A 3 -18.76 13.15 -17.32
C GLU A 3 -18.04 12.57 -16.08
N ASN A 4 -16.82 12.13 -16.36
CA ASN A 4 -15.56 12.46 -15.67
C ASN A 4 -15.50 12.40 -14.14
N GLN A 5 -14.61 11.52 -13.66
CA GLN A 5 -13.51 11.97 -12.81
C GLN A 5 -12.33 10.99 -12.88
N THR A 6 -11.47 11.20 -13.86
CA THR A 6 -10.05 10.87 -13.75
C THR A 6 -9.51 11.66 -12.57
N SER A 7 -9.48 11.06 -11.38
CA SER A 7 -8.88 11.69 -10.21
C SER A 7 -7.38 11.78 -10.42
N LYS A 8 -6.95 13.02 -10.63
CA LYS A 8 -5.57 13.55 -10.64
C LYS A 8 -4.62 12.66 -9.81
N SER A 9 -3.75 11.92 -10.49
CA SER A 9 -2.72 11.08 -9.89
C SER A 9 -1.79 11.90 -8.99
N THR A 10 -1.88 11.73 -7.68
CA THR A 10 -1.09 12.53 -6.71
C THR A 10 0.14 11.79 -6.17
N MET A 11 0.69 10.85 -6.95
CA MET A 11 2.00 10.25 -6.71
C MET A 11 2.83 10.35 -8.00
N ASP A 12 3.33 11.55 -8.27
CA ASP A 12 4.18 11.82 -9.42
C ASP A 12 5.50 11.07 -9.30
N GLY A 13 5.95 10.45 -10.39
CA GLY A 13 7.24 9.76 -10.49
C GLY A 13 7.24 8.28 -10.09
N ILE A 14 6.12 7.70 -9.65
CA ILE A 14 6.00 6.24 -9.46
C ILE A 14 5.74 5.55 -10.81
N ASP A 15 6.36 4.40 -11.05
CA ASP A 15 6.11 3.60 -12.26
C ASP A 15 4.73 2.92 -12.23
N GLU A 16 4.20 2.60 -13.40
CA GLU A 16 2.85 2.05 -13.53
C GLU A 16 2.67 0.68 -12.86
N VAL A 17 3.71 -0.17 -12.84
CA VAL A 17 3.65 -1.47 -12.18
C VAL A 17 3.58 -1.28 -10.67
N SER A 18 4.42 -0.40 -10.10
CA SER A 18 4.34 -0.06 -8.68
C SER A 18 3.00 0.55 -8.30
N LYS A 19 2.46 1.48 -9.09
CA LYS A 19 1.13 2.06 -8.84
C LYS A 19 0.05 0.99 -8.80
N LYS A 20 0.04 0.09 -9.78
CA LYS A 20 -0.91 -1.03 -9.85
C LYS A 20 -0.84 -1.91 -8.61
N ILE A 21 0.37 -2.24 -8.16
CA ILE A 21 0.58 -3.02 -6.93
C ILE A 21 0.04 -2.28 -5.70
N LEU A 22 0.36 -1.00 -5.55
CA LEU A 22 -0.10 -0.20 -4.42
C LEU A 22 -1.63 -0.11 -4.36
N VAL A 23 -2.28 0.09 -5.51
CA VAL A 23 -3.76 0.10 -5.60
C VAL A 23 -4.35 -1.26 -5.18
N LYS A 24 -3.79 -2.38 -5.67
CA LYS A 24 -4.20 -3.73 -5.24
C LYS A 24 -4.05 -3.96 -3.73
N CYS A 25 -3.06 -3.33 -3.11
CA CYS A 25 -2.82 -3.41 -1.67
C CYS A 25 -3.82 -2.59 -0.82
N GLY A 26 -4.76 -1.89 -1.46
CA GLY A 26 -5.75 -1.05 -0.77
C GLY A 26 -5.22 0.34 -0.45
N LEU A 27 -4.39 0.91 -1.34
CA LEU A 27 -4.07 2.33 -1.29
C LEU A 27 -5.34 3.15 -1.55
N LEU A 28 -5.79 3.84 -0.50
CA LEU A 28 -6.88 4.80 -0.53
C LEU A 28 -6.27 6.18 -0.75
N MET A 29 -6.64 6.82 -1.85
CA MET A 29 -6.31 8.22 -2.12
C MET A 29 -7.57 9.06 -1.99
N ASN A 30 -7.48 10.18 -1.27
CA ASN A 30 -8.54 11.19 -1.21
C ASN A 30 -9.92 10.59 -0.88
N SER A 31 -10.01 9.81 0.20
CA SER A 31 -11.32 9.30 0.62
C SER A 31 -12.19 10.44 1.13
N ASN A 32 -13.51 10.35 0.97
CA ASN A 32 -14.46 11.36 1.51
C ASN A 32 -14.25 11.63 3.01
N GLU A 33 -13.75 10.64 3.74
CA GLU A 33 -13.46 10.72 5.17
C GLU A 33 -12.12 11.42 5.47
N TYR A 34 -11.14 11.27 4.58
CA TYR A 34 -9.77 11.78 4.75
C TYR A 34 -9.30 12.45 3.44
N PRO A 35 -9.83 13.64 3.13
CA PRO A 35 -9.35 14.43 2.00
C PRO A 35 -7.87 14.77 2.21
N ASP A 36 -7.10 14.78 1.12
CA ASP A 36 -5.66 15.09 1.09
C ASP A 36 -4.73 14.09 1.82
N GLU A 37 -5.27 12.98 2.36
CA GLU A 37 -4.47 11.92 2.94
C GLU A 37 -4.37 10.71 2.00
N ILE A 38 -3.16 10.15 1.92
CA ILE A 38 -2.91 8.86 1.28
C ILE A 38 -2.77 7.81 2.38
N LEU A 39 -3.70 6.85 2.43
CA LEU A 39 -3.81 5.86 3.48
C LEU A 39 -3.79 4.44 2.92
N ILE A 40 -3.16 3.52 3.65
CA ILE A 40 -3.28 2.08 3.40
C ILE A 40 -3.78 1.41 4.67
N LEU A 41 -4.81 0.58 4.57
CA LEU A 41 -5.25 -0.26 5.67
C LEU A 41 -4.14 -1.26 6.05
N ARG A 42 -3.74 -1.29 7.32
CA ARG A 42 -2.70 -2.21 7.78
C ARG A 42 -3.10 -3.66 7.51
N ASP A 43 -4.36 -3.99 7.74
CA ASP A 43 -4.84 -5.37 7.66
C ASP A 43 -4.84 -5.89 6.21
N SER A 44 -5.00 -5.00 5.22
CA SER A 44 -4.82 -5.35 3.80
C SER A 44 -3.38 -5.81 3.51
N LEU A 45 -2.38 -5.18 4.12
CA LEU A 45 -0.97 -5.54 3.95
C LEU A 45 -0.55 -6.81 4.68
N LEU A 46 -1.41 -7.36 5.53
CA LEU A 46 -1.21 -8.64 6.21
C LEU A 46 -1.99 -9.78 5.56
N ASN A 47 -2.78 -9.48 4.52
CA ASN A 47 -3.64 -10.45 3.88
C ASN A 47 -2.86 -11.27 2.82
N GLU A 48 -2.74 -12.57 3.08
CA GLU A 48 -2.06 -13.50 2.16
C GLU A 48 -2.73 -13.62 0.79
N ILE A 49 -4.05 -13.43 0.70
CA ILE A 49 -4.79 -13.49 -0.57
C ILE A 49 -4.36 -12.33 -1.47
N ILE A 50 -4.25 -11.13 -0.88
CA ILE A 50 -3.78 -9.93 -1.59
C ILE A 50 -2.34 -10.16 -2.06
N TYR A 51 -1.48 -10.72 -1.21
CA TYR A 51 -0.11 -11.03 -1.59
C TYR A 51 -0.03 -11.98 -2.81
N LYS A 52 -0.79 -13.07 -2.81
CA LYS A 52 -0.84 -14.01 -3.95
C LYS A 52 -1.33 -13.33 -5.24
N SER A 53 -2.28 -12.40 -5.14
CA SER A 53 -2.79 -11.64 -6.29
C SER A 53 -1.77 -10.68 -6.93
N VAL A 54 -0.74 -10.30 -6.17
CA VAL A 54 0.34 -9.39 -6.57
C VAL A 54 1.56 -10.16 -7.09
N GLU A 55 1.64 -11.48 -6.84
CA GLU A 55 2.78 -12.32 -7.22
C GLU A 55 3.08 -12.29 -8.73
N ASN A 56 2.04 -12.23 -9.56
CA ASN A 56 2.20 -12.07 -11.01
C ASN A 56 2.82 -10.71 -11.39
N ASP A 57 2.43 -9.63 -10.70
CA ASP A 57 2.97 -8.30 -10.95
C ASP A 57 4.41 -8.15 -10.42
N LEU A 58 4.82 -8.97 -9.44
CA LEU A 58 6.20 -8.98 -8.92
C LEU A 58 7.22 -9.35 -10.00
N LEU A 59 6.84 -10.22 -10.95
CA LEU A 59 7.73 -10.60 -12.05
C LEU A 59 8.00 -9.41 -12.98
N GLU A 60 6.98 -8.58 -13.20
CA GLU A 60 7.09 -7.35 -13.98
C GLU A 60 7.87 -6.28 -13.20
N LEU A 61 7.60 -6.15 -11.90
CA LEU A 61 8.29 -5.22 -11.01
C LEU A 61 9.81 -5.48 -10.93
N LYS A 62 10.25 -6.73 -11.04
CA LYS A 62 11.68 -7.07 -11.10
C LYS A 62 12.40 -6.54 -12.34
N LYS A 63 11.66 -6.21 -13.41
CA LYS A 63 12.23 -5.62 -14.62
C LYS A 63 12.43 -4.12 -14.46
N THR A 64 11.58 -3.46 -13.66
CA THR A 64 11.65 -2.01 -13.41
C THR A 64 12.55 -1.68 -12.23
N LEU A 65 12.50 -2.48 -11.17
CA LEU A 65 13.27 -2.28 -9.94
C LEU A 65 14.28 -3.41 -9.72
N SER A 66 15.54 -3.05 -9.50
CA SER A 66 16.61 -4.01 -9.26
C SER A 66 16.45 -4.73 -7.92
N SER A 67 16.59 -6.05 -7.95
CA SER A 67 16.52 -6.95 -6.78
C SER A 67 17.70 -6.79 -5.81
N SER A 68 18.82 -6.22 -6.26
CA SER A 68 20.02 -6.02 -5.44
C SER A 68 19.77 -5.11 -4.23
N SER A 69 18.82 -4.16 -4.35
CA SER A 69 18.42 -3.24 -3.30
C SER A 69 17.10 -3.61 -2.60
N LEU A 70 16.33 -4.57 -3.14
CA LEU A 70 14.98 -4.88 -2.71
C LEU A 70 14.87 -6.32 -2.21
N THR A 71 14.95 -6.49 -0.89
CA THR A 71 14.82 -7.80 -0.27
C THR A 71 13.44 -8.43 -0.49
N SER A 72 12.38 -7.65 -0.74
CA SER A 72 11.05 -8.16 -1.09
C SER A 72 11.00 -8.89 -2.42
N LEU A 73 11.94 -8.59 -3.34
CA LEU A 73 12.01 -9.20 -4.67
C LEU A 73 12.88 -10.46 -4.71
N GLN A 74 13.54 -10.80 -3.62
CA GLN A 74 14.40 -11.99 -3.56
C GLN A 74 13.57 -13.27 -3.64
N LYS A 75 14.15 -14.34 -4.21
CA LYS A 75 13.46 -15.62 -4.45
C LYS A 75 12.86 -16.24 -3.18
N GLU A 76 13.55 -16.09 -2.05
CA GLU A 76 13.16 -16.65 -0.76
C GLU A 76 12.40 -15.63 0.13
N ALA A 77 12.00 -14.47 -0.41
CA ALA A 77 11.33 -13.42 0.36
C ALA A 77 10.05 -13.92 1.06
N ASN A 78 9.26 -14.75 0.36
CA ASN A 78 8.02 -15.32 0.91
C ASN A 78 8.27 -16.23 2.13
N LYS A 79 9.40 -16.95 2.18
CA LYS A 79 9.71 -17.87 3.28
C LYS A 79 10.42 -17.18 4.44
N THR A 80 11.22 -16.16 4.15
CA THR A 80 12.08 -15.48 5.13
C THR A 80 11.39 -14.30 5.81
N GLN A 81 10.46 -13.64 5.12
CA GLN A 81 9.79 -12.45 5.64
C GLN A 81 8.45 -12.83 6.26
N LYS A 82 8.27 -12.46 7.53
CA LYS A 82 6.99 -12.65 8.23
C LYS A 82 5.82 -11.93 7.55
N TRP A 83 6.08 -10.77 6.95
CA TRP A 83 5.08 -9.94 6.27
C TRP A 83 5.60 -9.46 4.90
N PRO A 84 5.60 -10.34 3.89
CA PRO A 84 6.20 -10.06 2.59
C PRO A 84 5.55 -8.86 1.88
N LEU A 85 4.21 -8.79 1.91
CA LEU A 85 3.45 -7.71 1.28
C LEU A 85 3.71 -6.35 1.93
N LEU A 86 3.70 -6.29 3.25
CA LEU A 86 4.04 -5.08 4.00
C LEU A 86 5.45 -4.59 3.66
N ASN A 87 6.43 -5.50 3.61
CA ASN A 87 7.81 -5.15 3.28
C ASN A 87 7.94 -4.69 1.83
N LEU A 88 7.25 -5.35 0.89
CA LEU A 88 7.18 -4.95 -0.52
C LEU A 88 6.68 -3.51 -0.67
N VAL A 89 5.50 -3.21 -0.12
CA VAL A 89 4.90 -1.87 -0.20
C VAL A 89 5.81 -0.82 0.43
N ARG A 90 6.37 -1.11 1.61
CA ARG A 90 7.34 -0.22 2.27
C ARG A 90 8.54 0.07 1.38
N GLN A 91 9.10 -0.96 0.74
CA GLN A 91 10.27 -0.80 -0.11
C GLN A 91 9.97 -0.06 -1.41
N ILE A 92 8.83 -0.34 -2.07
CA ILE A 92 8.36 0.42 -3.24
C ILE A 92 8.25 1.90 -2.89
N LEU A 93 7.50 2.22 -1.83
CA LEU A 93 7.34 3.61 -1.39
C LEU A 93 8.67 4.28 -1.07
N ASN A 94 9.59 3.56 -0.44
CA ASN A 94 10.91 4.06 -0.09
C ASN A 94 11.77 4.41 -1.31
N VAL A 95 11.69 3.63 -2.39
CA VAL A 95 12.37 3.89 -3.68
C VAL A 95 11.88 5.21 -4.27
N TYR A 96 10.57 5.45 -4.21
CA TYR A 96 9.95 6.67 -4.75
C TYR A 96 9.97 7.87 -3.79
N GLY A 97 10.74 7.80 -2.69
CA GLY A 97 10.87 8.92 -1.77
C GLY A 97 9.67 9.13 -0.85
N TYR A 98 8.88 8.10 -0.58
CA TYR A 98 7.79 8.12 0.39
C TYR A 98 8.14 7.31 1.64
N LYS A 99 7.49 7.62 2.76
CA LYS A 99 7.57 6.88 4.02
C LYS A 99 6.18 6.51 4.52
N MET A 100 6.09 5.36 5.19
CA MET A 100 4.88 4.89 5.85
C MET A 100 4.91 5.26 7.33
N ILE A 101 3.91 6.00 7.80
CA ILE A 101 3.74 6.36 9.22
C ILE A 101 2.55 5.56 9.78
N PRO A 102 2.73 4.75 10.83
CA PRO A 102 1.62 4.02 11.44
C PRO A 102 0.69 4.99 12.18
N ILE A 103 -0.60 4.94 11.86
CA ILE A 103 -1.62 5.77 12.51
C ILE A 103 -2.83 4.91 12.91
N ARG A 104 -3.60 5.39 13.89
CA ARG A 104 -4.86 4.76 14.33
C ARG A 104 -5.97 5.80 14.18
N LYS A 105 -7.07 5.42 13.54
CA LYS A 105 -8.25 6.28 13.39
C LYS A 105 -9.46 5.61 14.06
N ALA A 106 -10.35 6.41 14.63
CA ALA A 106 -11.54 5.91 15.30
C ALA A 106 -12.51 5.32 14.29
N ASP A 107 -13.13 4.18 14.62
CA ASP A 107 -14.05 3.45 13.73
C ASP A 107 -15.38 3.19 14.44
N GLY A 108 -15.88 4.22 15.13
CA GLY A 108 -17.08 4.14 15.95
C GLY A 108 -16.90 3.31 17.23
N TYR A 109 -18.00 2.70 17.68
CA TYR A 109 -18.08 1.95 18.93
C TYR A 109 -18.68 0.56 18.70
N THR A 110 -18.40 -0.40 19.58
CA THR A 110 -19.16 -1.67 19.65
C THR A 110 -20.55 -1.40 20.21
N GLN A 111 -21.46 -2.38 20.09
CA GLN A 111 -22.78 -2.31 20.72
C GLN A 111 -22.65 -2.16 22.25
N ASP A 112 -21.58 -2.69 22.83
CA ASP A 112 -21.22 -2.58 24.25
C ASP A 112 -20.54 -1.24 24.61
N GLY A 113 -20.47 -0.28 23.68
CA GLY A 113 -19.88 1.04 23.92
C GLY A 113 -18.35 1.10 23.91
N VAL A 114 -17.65 0.05 23.48
CA VAL A 114 -16.18 0.04 23.39
C VAL A 114 -15.72 0.72 22.10
N LYS A 115 -14.81 1.70 22.21
CA LYS A 115 -14.29 2.42 21.04
C LYS A 115 -13.50 1.50 20.12
N LYS A 116 -13.87 1.48 18.84
CA LYS A 116 -13.17 0.74 17.78
C LYS A 116 -12.10 1.62 17.15
N PHE A 117 -11.01 1.00 16.74
CA PHE A 117 -9.92 1.67 16.03
C PHE A 117 -9.50 0.86 14.81
N LYS A 118 -9.41 1.52 13.66
CA LYS A 118 -8.75 0.99 12.48
C LYS A 118 -7.30 1.46 12.43
N ARG A 119 -6.42 0.57 11.97
CA ARG A 119 -4.97 0.84 11.85
C ARG A 119 -4.64 1.09 10.39
N TYR A 120 -4.00 2.21 10.13
CA TYR A 120 -3.57 2.60 8.79
C TYR A 120 -2.07 2.88 8.78
N PHE A 121 -1.52 2.93 7.58
CA PHE A 121 -0.28 3.61 7.28
C PHE A 121 -0.58 4.85 6.47
N GLN A 122 -0.20 6.01 7.00
CA GLN A 122 -0.19 7.26 6.26
C GLN A 122 1.05 7.32 5.38
N ILE A 123 0.86 7.59 4.10
CA ILE A 123 1.95 7.73 3.15
C ILE A 123 2.27 9.21 3.03
N VAL A 124 3.51 9.57 3.35
CA VAL A 124 3.98 10.95 3.24
C VAL A 124 5.26 10.99 2.44
N LYS A 125 5.47 12.08 1.69
CA LYS A 125 6.73 12.33 1.00
C LYS A 125 7.84 12.54 2.04
N LYS A 126 9.04 12.05 1.74
CA LYS A 126 10.22 12.26 2.58
C LYS A 126 10.71 13.69 2.51
#